data_AF-A0A0Q5THZ4-F1
#
_entry.id   AF-A0A0Q5THZ4-F1
#
_cell.length_a   1.000
_cell.length_b   1.000
_cell.length_c   1.000
_cell.angle_alpha   90.00
_cell.angle_beta   90.00
_cell.angle_gamma   90.00
#
_symmetry.space_group_name_H-M   'P 1'
#
loop_
_entity.id
_entity.type
_entity.pdbx_description
1 polymer ?
#
loop_
_entity_poly.entity_id
_entity_poly.type
_entity_poly.pdbx_seq_one_letter_code
_entity_poly.pdbx_strand_id
1 'polypeptide(L)'
;MKGIIKKNAQAITQELDWLAEVIDTSLKLHFGQQTKYKSIYDIQAPDMTLDESFYAEVIKRDQTSIPERIVLLLALAPHVRPEMLDVFLIKNENFDKNFTEFGGVKDSKCNGFIPTGETAAFILAMNDLEKRFDLFNLFCEDHYFYKRNILSILKPKSFEPYLSGALIISLEYLSYLTVGLSKFTAVHSDY
;
A
#
# COMPACT_ATOMS: atom_id res chain seq x y z
N MET A 1 11.16 5.97 24.21
CA MET A 1 10.43 4.84 23.55
C MET A 1 8.92 4.98 23.61
N LYS A 2 8.24 5.14 24.77
CA LYS A 2 6.76 5.29 24.79
C LYS A 2 6.24 6.47 23.94
N GLY A 3 6.98 7.58 23.88
CA GLY A 3 6.62 8.74 23.07
C GLY A 3 6.69 8.51 21.56
N ILE A 4 7.62 7.69 21.06
CA ILE A 4 7.78 7.47 19.61
C ILE A 4 6.70 6.54 19.07
N ILE A 5 6.33 5.49 19.82
CA ILE A 5 5.23 4.59 19.43
C ILE A 5 3.92 5.38 19.30
N LYS A 6 3.67 6.31 20.24
CA LYS A 6 2.49 7.18 20.16
C LYS A 6 2.49 8.05 18.90
N LYS A 7 3.62 8.68 18.57
CA LYS A 7 3.76 9.50 17.35
C LYS A 7 3.56 8.67 16.09
N ASN A 8 4.22 7.50 16.00
CA ASN A 8 4.05 6.56 14.91
C ASN A 8 2.59 6.14 14.72
N ALA A 9 1.92 5.74 15.81
CA ALA A 9 0.51 5.34 15.75
C ALA A 9 -0.39 6.50 15.28
N GLN A 10 -0.13 7.73 15.75
CA GLN A 10 -0.89 8.91 15.33
C GLN A 10 -0.70 9.25 13.86
N ALA A 11 0.53 9.20 13.36
CA ALA A 11 0.83 9.44 11.94
C ALA A 11 0.20 8.35 11.06
N ILE A 12 0.44 7.07 11.37
CA ILE A 12 -0.10 5.94 10.61
C ILE A 12 -1.64 5.94 10.64
N THR A 13 -2.27 6.32 11.76
CA THR A 13 -3.74 6.44 11.82
C THR A 13 -4.25 7.45 10.79
N GLN A 14 -3.68 8.65 10.76
CA GLN A 14 -4.09 9.70 9.81
C GLN A 14 -3.86 9.27 8.36
N GLU A 15 -2.75 8.59 8.08
CA GLU A 15 -2.43 8.08 6.75
C GLU A 15 -3.37 6.96 6.31
N LEU A 16 -3.73 6.05 7.21
CA LEU A 16 -4.68 4.98 6.89
C LEU A 16 -6.11 5.50 6.74
N ASP A 17 -6.48 6.54 7.48
CA ASP A 17 -7.77 7.22 7.29
C ASP A 17 -7.81 7.91 5.90
N TRP A 18 -6.71 8.54 5.50
CA TRP A 18 -6.55 9.09 4.16
C TRP A 18 -6.59 8.00 3.07
N LEU A 19 -5.84 6.89 3.25
CA LEU A 19 -5.86 5.76 2.33
C LEU A 19 -7.27 5.16 2.21
N ALA A 20 -8.03 5.08 3.31
CA ALA A 20 -9.41 4.59 3.26
C ALA A 20 -10.30 5.47 2.36
N GLU A 21 -10.16 6.80 2.44
CA GLU A 21 -10.90 7.74 1.58
C GLU A 21 -10.44 7.66 0.11
N VAL A 22 -9.15 7.42 -0.13
CA VAL A 22 -8.60 7.13 -1.47
C VAL A 22 -9.20 5.85 -2.04
N ILE A 23 -9.23 4.76 -1.28
CA ILE A 23 -9.80 3.47 -1.71
C ILE A 23 -11.29 3.61 -2.00
N ASP A 24 -12.05 4.19 -1.07
CA ASP A 24 -13.49 4.43 -1.24
C ASP A 24 -13.77 5.28 -2.49
N THR A 25 -12.98 6.33 -2.71
CA THR A 25 -13.10 7.18 -3.91
C THR A 25 -12.78 6.39 -5.18
N SER A 26 -11.71 5.58 -5.20
CA SER A 26 -11.38 4.76 -6.39
C SER A 26 -12.49 3.76 -6.74
N LEU A 27 -13.08 3.11 -5.72
CA LEU A 27 -14.19 2.16 -5.91
C LEU A 27 -15.43 2.88 -6.44
N LYS A 28 -15.79 4.04 -5.85
CA LYS A 28 -16.94 4.82 -6.30
C LYS A 28 -16.77 5.33 -7.72
N LEU A 29 -15.59 5.83 -8.08
CA LEU A 29 -15.28 6.27 -9.44
C LEU A 29 -15.37 5.10 -10.44
N HIS A 30 -14.82 3.94 -10.09
CA HIS A 30 -14.87 2.73 -10.91
C HIS A 30 -16.31 2.26 -11.17
N PHE A 31 -17.14 2.22 -10.13
CA PHE A 31 -18.54 1.79 -10.24
C PHE A 31 -19.50 2.90 -10.71
N GLY A 32 -19.02 4.09 -11.04
CA GLY A 32 -19.86 5.23 -11.45
C GLY A 32 -20.80 5.72 -10.34
N GLN A 33 -20.45 5.49 -9.07
CA GLN A 33 -21.21 5.95 -7.91
C GLN A 33 -20.92 7.42 -7.61
N GLN A 34 -21.82 8.09 -6.89
CA GLN A 34 -21.60 9.46 -6.44
C GLN A 34 -20.46 9.49 -5.40
N THR A 35 -19.50 10.38 -5.62
CA THR A 35 -18.40 10.67 -4.71
C THR A 35 -18.12 12.17 -4.68
N LYS A 36 -17.50 12.65 -3.59
CA LYS A 36 -17.12 14.04 -3.38
C LYS A 36 -16.02 14.50 -4.34
N TYR A 37 -15.14 13.59 -4.75
CA TYR A 37 -13.95 13.89 -5.54
C TYR A 37 -14.05 13.34 -6.95
N LYS A 38 -13.38 13.98 -7.91
CA LYS A 38 -13.33 13.49 -9.30
C LYS A 38 -12.08 12.65 -9.55
N SER A 39 -11.12 12.74 -8.65
CA SER A 39 -9.83 12.07 -8.72
C SER A 39 -9.36 11.75 -7.30
N ILE A 40 -8.61 10.65 -7.15
CA ILE A 40 -7.92 10.35 -5.88
C ILE A 40 -6.90 11.44 -5.51
N TYR A 41 -6.41 12.19 -6.50
CA TYR A 41 -5.46 13.29 -6.31
C TYR A 41 -6.12 14.58 -5.77
N ASP A 42 -7.46 14.65 -5.74
CA ASP A 42 -8.18 15.76 -5.13
C ASP A 42 -8.28 15.60 -3.59
N ILE A 43 -7.92 14.42 -3.07
CA ILE A 43 -7.97 14.10 -1.65
C ILE A 43 -6.68 14.59 -1.01
N GLN A 44 -6.79 15.57 -0.12
CA GLN A 44 -5.64 16.15 0.55
C GLN A 44 -4.97 15.11 1.46
N ALA A 45 -3.71 14.77 1.14
CA ALA A 45 -2.91 13.91 1.99
C ALA A 45 -2.54 14.62 3.30
N PRO A 46 -2.39 13.88 4.42
CA PRO A 46 -1.92 14.43 5.68
C PRO A 46 -0.57 15.17 5.51
N ASP A 47 -0.46 16.32 6.15
CA ASP A 47 0.78 17.10 6.17
C ASP A 47 1.77 16.52 7.20
N MET A 48 2.94 16.10 6.72
CA MET A 48 3.99 15.46 7.51
C MET A 48 5.19 16.39 7.79
N THR A 49 5.08 17.68 7.47
CA THR A 49 6.18 18.66 7.63
C THR A 49 6.66 18.76 9.08
N LEU A 50 5.73 18.98 10.02
CA LEU A 50 6.03 19.11 11.45
C LEU A 50 5.92 17.81 12.24
N ASP A 51 5.60 16.70 11.59
CA ASP A 51 5.46 15.41 12.24
C ASP A 51 6.84 14.77 12.55
N GLU A 52 6.98 14.24 13.76
CA GLU A 52 8.24 13.67 14.29
C GLU A 52 8.18 12.13 14.42
N SER A 53 7.23 11.49 13.74
CA SER A 53 7.18 10.03 13.61
C SER A 53 8.21 9.51 12.61
N PHE A 54 8.52 8.22 12.70
CA PHE A 54 9.39 7.56 11.73
C PHE A 54 8.74 7.44 10.35
N TYR A 55 7.41 7.44 10.27
CA TYR A 55 6.72 7.55 8.98
C TYR A 55 7.03 8.89 8.31
N ALA A 56 6.85 9.99 9.03
CA ALA A 56 7.16 11.33 8.51
C ALA A 56 8.64 11.48 8.13
N GLU A 57 9.56 10.84 8.85
CA GLU A 57 10.98 10.78 8.48
C GLU A 57 11.17 10.17 7.09
N VAL A 58 10.53 9.03 6.79
CA VAL A 58 10.60 8.39 5.46
C VAL A 58 10.03 9.31 4.38
N ILE A 59 8.85 9.88 4.60
CA ILE A 59 8.20 10.79 3.63
C ILE A 59 9.08 11.99 3.28
N LYS A 60 9.70 12.60 4.30
CA LYS A 60 10.58 13.76 4.12
C LYS A 60 11.92 13.39 3.48
N ARG A 61 12.54 12.30 3.93
CA ARG A 61 13.86 11.85 3.45
C ARG A 61 13.85 11.52 1.97
N ASP A 62 12.84 10.78 1.53
CA ASP A 62 12.78 10.26 0.16
C ASP A 62 11.85 11.10 -0.74
N GLN A 63 11.33 12.23 -0.24
CA GLN A 63 10.40 13.12 -0.97
C GLN A 63 9.21 12.35 -1.57
N THR A 64 8.65 11.46 -0.76
CA THR A 64 7.66 10.48 -1.19
C THR A 64 6.40 11.15 -1.76
N SER A 65 6.13 10.85 -3.03
CA SER A 65 4.97 11.28 -3.79
C SER A 65 3.68 10.57 -3.34
N ILE A 66 2.53 11.05 -3.84
CA ILE A 66 1.22 10.44 -3.54
C ILE A 66 1.14 8.96 -3.96
N PRO A 67 1.55 8.55 -5.18
CA PRO A 67 1.58 7.14 -5.56
C PRO A 67 2.44 6.27 -4.64
N GLU A 68 3.63 6.73 -4.29
CA GLU A 68 4.54 6.02 -3.40
C GLU A 68 3.97 5.89 -1.98
N ARG A 69 3.32 6.95 -1.45
CA ARG A 69 2.62 6.91 -0.15
C ARG A 69 1.53 5.85 -0.14
N ILE A 70 0.71 5.80 -1.20
CA ILE A 70 -0.36 4.80 -1.34
C ILE A 70 0.22 3.38 -1.35
N VAL A 71 1.27 3.13 -2.16
CA VAL A 71 1.93 1.81 -2.22
C VAL A 71 2.51 1.39 -0.86
N LEU A 72 3.18 2.32 -0.17
CA LEU A 72 3.73 2.06 1.16
C LEU A 72 2.64 1.71 2.17
N LEU A 73 1.53 2.44 2.17
CA LEU A 73 0.41 2.19 3.09
C LEU A 73 -0.35 0.90 2.76
N LEU A 74 -0.48 0.54 1.48
CA LEU A 74 -1.04 -0.76 1.07
C LEU A 74 -0.18 -1.92 1.57
N ALA A 75 1.15 -1.80 1.52
CA ALA A 75 2.05 -2.81 2.07
C ALA A 75 2.01 -2.87 3.61
N LEU A 76 1.71 -1.75 4.27
CA LEU A 76 1.64 -1.66 5.73
C LEU A 76 0.29 -2.13 6.30
N ALA A 77 -0.82 -1.83 5.62
CA ALA A 77 -2.19 -2.04 6.10
C ALA A 77 -2.48 -3.47 6.61
N PRO A 78 -2.04 -4.55 5.95
CA PRO A 78 -2.25 -5.92 6.44
C PRO A 78 -1.72 -6.16 7.86
N HIS A 79 -0.72 -5.39 8.29
CA HIS A 79 -0.05 -5.57 9.58
C HIS A 79 -0.66 -4.73 10.71
N VAL A 80 -1.37 -3.63 10.38
CA VAL A 80 -1.79 -2.63 11.37
C VAL A 80 -3.29 -2.34 11.38
N ARG A 81 -3.98 -2.58 10.26
CA ARG A 81 -5.43 -2.38 10.09
C ARG A 81 -5.98 -3.28 8.96
N PRO A 82 -5.82 -4.62 9.05
CA PRO A 82 -6.16 -5.54 7.96
C PRO A 82 -7.62 -5.47 7.51
N GLU A 83 -8.55 -5.20 8.44
CA GLU A 83 -9.98 -5.11 8.19
C GLU A 83 -10.36 -3.98 7.22
N MET A 84 -9.52 -2.95 7.05
CA MET A 84 -9.81 -1.88 6.08
C MET A 84 -9.75 -2.37 4.63
N LEU A 85 -9.08 -3.49 4.39
CA LEU A 85 -8.89 -4.07 3.06
C LEU A 85 -10.01 -5.04 2.67
N ASP A 86 -10.93 -5.35 3.59
CA ASP A 86 -12.07 -6.24 3.33
C ASP A 86 -12.99 -5.70 2.24
N VAL A 87 -12.93 -4.39 1.95
CA VAL A 87 -13.63 -3.75 0.83
C VAL A 87 -13.26 -4.36 -0.53
N PHE A 88 -12.08 -4.96 -0.65
CA PHE A 88 -11.64 -5.64 -1.88
C PHE A 88 -12.08 -7.11 -1.96
N LEU A 89 -12.67 -7.65 -0.88
CA LEU A 89 -13.25 -8.99 -0.85
C LEU A 89 -14.69 -9.03 -1.37
N ILE A 90 -15.22 -7.90 -1.88
CA ILE A 90 -16.55 -7.85 -2.49
C ILE A 90 -16.62 -8.83 -3.66
N LYS A 91 -17.67 -9.65 -3.66
CA LYS A 91 -17.97 -10.59 -4.73
C LYS A 91 -18.81 -9.92 -5.80
N ASN A 92 -18.58 -10.29 -7.05
CA ASN A 92 -19.51 -9.97 -8.12
C ASN A 92 -20.78 -10.83 -7.93
N GLU A 93 -21.90 -10.19 -7.61
CA GLU A 93 -23.19 -10.85 -7.31
C GLU A 93 -23.69 -11.74 -8.45
N ASN A 94 -23.29 -11.47 -9.70
CA ASN A 94 -23.72 -12.24 -10.87
C ASN A 94 -22.90 -13.51 -11.10
N PHE A 95 -21.67 -13.58 -10.59
CA PHE A 95 -20.72 -14.64 -10.95
C PHE A 95 -20.10 -15.37 -9.74
N ASP A 96 -20.44 -14.96 -8.51
CA ASP A 96 -19.88 -15.49 -7.24
C ASP A 96 -18.34 -15.57 -7.25
N LYS A 97 -17.70 -14.61 -7.94
CA LYS A 97 -16.26 -14.49 -8.08
C LYS A 97 -15.80 -13.13 -7.56
N ASN A 98 -14.63 -13.12 -6.95
CA ASN A 98 -13.95 -11.86 -6.62
C ASN A 98 -13.63 -11.11 -7.90
N PHE A 99 -13.64 -9.78 -7.82
CA PHE A 99 -13.19 -8.92 -8.91
C PHE A 99 -11.67 -9.09 -9.09
N THR A 100 -11.26 -9.75 -10.17
CA THR A 100 -9.84 -9.98 -10.48
C THR A 100 -9.08 -8.68 -10.71
N GLU A 101 -9.79 -7.61 -11.08
CA GLU A 101 -9.26 -6.26 -11.29
C GLU A 101 -8.77 -5.59 -10.00
N PHE A 102 -9.24 -6.00 -8.82
CA PHE A 102 -8.72 -5.47 -7.55
C PHE A 102 -7.42 -6.13 -7.12
N GLY A 103 -7.03 -7.22 -7.79
CA GLY A 103 -5.89 -8.02 -7.40
C GLY A 103 -6.07 -8.68 -6.03
N GLY A 104 -4.98 -8.73 -5.29
CA GLY A 104 -4.94 -9.27 -3.95
C GLY A 104 -4.76 -10.78 -3.87
N VAL A 105 -4.08 -11.22 -2.81
CA VAL A 105 -3.99 -12.63 -2.43
C VAL A 105 -4.81 -12.83 -1.17
N LYS A 106 -5.69 -13.84 -1.16
CA LYS A 106 -6.42 -14.23 0.04
C LYS A 106 -5.45 -14.91 1.01
N ASP A 107 -5.31 -14.38 2.21
CA ASP A 107 -4.56 -15.04 3.27
C ASP A 107 -5.28 -16.33 3.67
N SER A 108 -4.61 -17.47 3.51
CA SER A 108 -5.14 -18.79 3.83
C SER A 108 -5.33 -19.04 5.32
N LYS A 109 -4.66 -18.25 6.19
CA LYS A 109 -4.74 -18.40 7.66
C LYS A 109 -5.75 -17.44 8.27
N CYS A 110 -5.72 -16.18 7.87
CA CYS A 110 -6.52 -15.12 8.47
C CYS A 110 -7.77 -14.76 7.64
N ASN A 111 -7.94 -15.34 6.45
CA ASN A 111 -8.96 -14.96 5.46
C ASN A 111 -8.95 -13.48 5.05
N GLY A 112 -7.89 -12.73 5.39
CA GLY A 112 -7.72 -11.33 5.04
C GLY A 112 -7.26 -11.11 3.60
N PHE A 113 -7.25 -9.85 3.18
CA PHE A 113 -6.78 -9.42 1.87
C PHE A 113 -5.33 -8.92 1.93
N ILE A 114 -4.44 -9.51 1.14
CA ILE A 114 -3.07 -9.04 0.97
C ILE A 114 -2.96 -8.28 -0.36
N PRO A 115 -2.72 -6.97 -0.36
CA PRO A 115 -2.64 -6.18 -1.59
C PRO A 115 -1.51 -6.63 -2.51
N THR A 116 -1.76 -6.56 -3.82
CA THR A 116 -0.77 -6.85 -4.85
C THR A 116 -0.44 -5.59 -5.66
N GLY A 117 0.51 -5.69 -6.59
CA GLY A 117 0.73 -4.65 -7.59
C GLY A 117 -0.55 -4.31 -8.39
N GLU A 118 -1.44 -5.29 -8.61
CA GLU A 118 -2.75 -5.06 -9.24
C GLU A 118 -3.66 -4.20 -8.36
N THR A 119 -3.64 -4.38 -7.03
CA THR A 119 -4.37 -3.50 -6.10
C THR A 119 -3.88 -2.06 -6.20
N ALA A 120 -2.55 -1.87 -6.25
CA ALA A 120 -1.97 -0.55 -6.47
C ALA A 120 -2.36 0.03 -7.84
N ALA A 121 -2.36 -0.80 -8.90
CA ALA A 121 -2.76 -0.38 -10.23
C ALA A 121 -4.23 0.01 -10.34
N PHE A 122 -5.11 -0.73 -9.68
CA PHE A 122 -6.52 -0.40 -9.59
C PHE A 122 -6.72 1.01 -9.01
N ILE A 123 -6.07 1.30 -7.87
CA ILE A 123 -6.21 2.59 -7.18
C ILE A 123 -5.56 3.73 -7.98
N LEU A 124 -4.33 3.54 -8.47
CA LEU A 124 -3.50 4.63 -9.01
C LEU A 124 -3.72 4.89 -10.50
N ALA A 125 -4.05 3.85 -11.26
CA ALA A 125 -4.18 3.92 -12.71
C ALA A 125 -5.62 3.70 -13.18
N MET A 126 -6.45 2.95 -12.45
CA MET A 126 -7.76 2.49 -12.94
C MET A 126 -7.60 1.90 -14.36
N ASN A 127 -8.22 2.52 -15.37
CA ASN A 127 -8.16 2.11 -16.79
C ASN A 127 -7.09 2.86 -17.62
N ASP A 128 -6.27 3.69 -16.98
CA ASP A 128 -5.21 4.48 -17.62
C ASP A 128 -3.94 3.65 -17.80
N LEU A 129 -3.67 3.19 -19.03
CA LEU A 129 -2.53 2.34 -19.33
C LEU A 129 -1.17 3.02 -19.13
N GLU A 130 -1.09 4.33 -19.36
CA GLU A 130 0.16 5.08 -19.19
C GLU A 130 0.57 5.06 -17.71
N LYS A 131 -0.37 5.43 -16.83
CA LYS A 131 -0.15 5.34 -15.37
C LYS A 131 0.12 3.92 -14.91
N ARG A 132 -0.51 2.92 -15.54
CA ARG A 132 -0.26 1.51 -15.22
C ARG A 132 1.17 1.09 -15.56
N PHE A 133 1.74 1.60 -16.65
CA PHE A 133 3.14 1.35 -17.00
C PHE A 133 4.10 2.08 -16.07
N ASP A 134 3.76 3.29 -15.65
CA ASP A 134 4.59 4.05 -14.71
C ASP A 134 4.74 3.36 -13.35
N LEU A 135 3.75 2.56 -12.92
CA LEU A 135 3.83 1.80 -11.67
C LEU A 135 4.99 0.81 -11.62
N PHE A 136 5.45 0.29 -12.76
CA PHE A 136 6.59 -0.62 -12.79
C PHE A 136 7.83 0.06 -12.23
N ASN A 137 7.99 1.37 -12.45
CA ASN A 137 9.13 2.14 -11.95
C ASN A 137 9.20 2.17 -10.41
N LEU A 138 8.07 2.01 -9.71
CA LEU A 138 8.03 1.97 -8.23
C LEU A 138 8.64 0.68 -7.67
N PHE A 139 8.67 -0.39 -8.47
CA PHE A 139 9.11 -1.73 -8.06
C PHE A 139 10.44 -2.16 -8.71
N CYS A 140 11.02 -1.31 -9.57
CA CYS A 140 12.33 -1.54 -10.14
C CYS A 140 13.45 -1.45 -9.07
N GLU A 141 14.55 -2.15 -9.33
CA GLU A 141 15.72 -2.17 -8.43
C GLU A 141 16.36 -0.78 -8.24
N ASP A 142 16.12 0.12 -9.20
CA ASP A 142 16.59 1.49 -9.14
C ASP A 142 15.77 2.40 -8.22
N HIS A 143 14.55 2.00 -7.87
CA HIS A 143 13.68 2.75 -6.99
C HIS A 143 14.18 2.73 -5.55
N TYR A 144 13.94 3.80 -4.79
CA TYR A 144 14.43 3.88 -3.41
C TYR A 144 13.78 2.85 -2.48
N PHE A 145 12.57 2.38 -2.81
CA PHE A 145 11.94 1.26 -2.10
C PHE A 145 12.82 0.01 -2.11
N TYR A 146 13.40 -0.32 -3.26
CA TYR A 146 14.30 -1.45 -3.38
C TYR A 146 15.67 -1.15 -2.78
N LYS A 147 16.30 -0.03 -3.18
CA LYS A 147 17.67 0.34 -2.73
C LYS A 147 17.83 0.44 -1.22
N ARG A 148 16.76 0.82 -0.51
CA ARG A 148 16.73 0.94 0.95
C ARG A 148 16.03 -0.22 1.65
N ASN A 149 15.63 -1.26 0.91
CA ASN A 149 14.89 -2.41 1.43
C ASN A 149 13.64 -2.00 2.24
N ILE A 150 12.84 -1.06 1.70
CA ILE A 150 11.61 -0.58 2.33
C ILE A 150 10.47 -1.57 2.06
N LEU A 151 10.20 -1.79 0.78
CA LEU A 151 9.17 -2.69 0.30
C LEU A 151 9.54 -3.22 -1.08
N SER A 152 8.95 -4.33 -1.45
CA SER A 152 9.09 -4.94 -2.77
C SER A 152 7.81 -5.64 -3.19
N ILE A 153 7.72 -5.99 -4.47
CA ILE A 153 6.68 -6.89 -4.96
C ILE A 153 7.22 -8.33 -4.93
N LEU A 154 6.47 -9.24 -4.30
CA LEU A 154 6.82 -10.65 -4.27
C LEU A 154 6.79 -11.20 -5.70
N LYS A 155 7.92 -11.75 -6.15
CA LYS A 155 8.03 -12.30 -7.50
C LYS A 155 6.95 -13.38 -7.71
N PRO A 156 6.04 -13.20 -8.68
CA PRO A 156 4.99 -14.17 -8.93
C PRO A 156 5.58 -15.44 -9.57
N LYS A 157 4.79 -16.53 -9.61
CA LYS A 157 5.26 -17.80 -10.17
C LYS A 157 5.49 -17.68 -11.69
N SER A 158 6.17 -18.66 -12.26
CA SER A 158 6.38 -18.70 -13.72
C SER A 158 5.04 -18.57 -14.45
N PHE A 159 5.00 -17.67 -15.44
CA PHE A 159 3.83 -17.36 -16.28
C PHE A 159 2.69 -16.56 -15.59
N GLU A 160 2.85 -16.10 -14.36
CA GLU A 160 1.92 -15.15 -13.72
C GLU A 160 2.27 -13.69 -14.07
N PRO A 161 1.29 -12.78 -14.18
CA PRO A 161 1.55 -11.36 -14.43
C PRO A 161 2.40 -10.72 -13.33
N TYR A 162 3.34 -9.84 -13.68
CA TYR A 162 4.24 -9.22 -12.71
C TYR A 162 3.52 -8.56 -11.52
N LEU A 163 2.46 -7.78 -11.81
CA LEU A 163 1.69 -7.06 -10.80
C LEU A 163 0.80 -7.97 -9.93
N SER A 164 0.65 -9.25 -10.25
CA SER A 164 -0.07 -10.19 -9.36
C SER A 164 0.73 -10.53 -8.09
N GLY A 165 1.99 -10.12 -8.01
CA GLY A 165 2.82 -10.26 -6.81
C GLY A 165 2.31 -9.42 -5.64
N ALA A 166 2.39 -9.98 -4.43
CA ALA A 166 2.01 -9.29 -3.19
C ALA A 166 2.96 -8.12 -2.88
N LEU A 167 2.44 -7.02 -2.33
CA LEU A 167 3.24 -5.92 -1.81
C LEU A 167 3.74 -6.27 -0.41
N ILE A 168 5.06 -6.38 -0.25
CA ILE A 168 5.69 -6.82 0.98
C ILE A 168 6.56 -5.69 1.54
N ILE A 169 6.21 -5.19 2.71
CA ILE A 169 7.09 -4.30 3.49
C ILE A 169 8.17 -5.14 4.19
N SER A 170 9.39 -4.62 4.25
CA SER A 170 10.45 -5.32 4.97
C SER A 170 10.20 -5.32 6.47
N LEU A 171 10.68 -6.35 7.18
CA LEU A 171 10.52 -6.45 8.63
C LEU A 171 11.22 -5.29 9.37
N GLU A 172 12.34 -4.82 8.82
CA GLU A 172 13.05 -3.64 9.32
C GLU A 172 12.15 -2.41 9.30
N TYR A 173 11.54 -2.10 8.15
CA TYR A 173 10.67 -0.94 8.01
C TYR A 173 9.34 -1.13 8.74
N LEU A 174 8.77 -2.34 8.77
CA LEU A 174 7.59 -2.62 9.59
C LEU A 174 7.86 -2.30 11.07
N SER A 175 8.98 -2.76 11.62
CA SER A 175 9.37 -2.50 13.01
C SER A 175 9.72 -1.02 13.24
N TYR A 176 10.41 -0.39 12.30
CA TYR A 176 10.78 1.02 12.38
C TYR A 176 9.56 1.94 12.37
N LEU A 177 8.61 1.71 11.46
CA LEU A 177 7.38 2.49 11.33
C LEU A 177 6.39 2.25 12.48
N THR A 178 6.39 1.07 13.10
CA THR A 178 5.46 0.74 14.20
C THR A 178 6.09 1.01 15.58
N VAL A 179 7.02 0.17 16.00
CA VAL A 179 7.60 0.17 17.35
C VAL A 179 8.80 1.10 17.50
N GLY A 180 9.34 1.61 16.40
CA GLY A 180 10.48 2.51 16.42
C GLY A 180 11.81 1.82 16.72
N LEU A 181 11.93 0.54 16.33
CA LEU A 181 13.15 -0.25 16.47
C LEU A 181 13.66 -0.66 15.10
N SER A 182 14.86 -0.24 14.71
CA SER A 182 15.52 -0.65 13.46
C SER A 182 16.27 -1.99 13.58
N LYS A 183 16.09 -2.73 14.68
CA LYS A 183 16.97 -3.86 15.05
C LYS A 183 16.61 -5.21 14.42
N PHE A 184 15.59 -5.30 13.57
CA PHE A 184 15.36 -6.51 12.79
C PHE A 184 16.16 -6.44 11.50
N THR A 185 17.46 -6.71 11.58
CA THR A 185 18.21 -7.11 10.39
C THR A 185 17.62 -8.44 9.93
N ALA A 186 16.84 -8.43 8.86
CA ALA A 186 16.54 -9.66 8.15
C ALA A 186 17.89 -10.26 7.73
N VAL A 187 18.18 -11.48 8.19
CA VAL A 187 19.26 -12.26 7.59
C VAL A 187 18.83 -12.46 6.15
N HIS A 188 19.54 -11.85 5.20
CA HIS A 188 19.32 -12.08 3.78
C HIS A 188 19.38 -13.60 3.55
N SER A 189 18.23 -14.22 3.25
CA SER A 189 18.22 -15.57 2.69
C SER A 189 18.27 -15.42 1.19
N ASP A 190 19.46 -15.60 0.63
CA ASP A 190 19.62 -15.83 -0.80
C ASP A 190 18.84 -17.09 -1.18
N TYR A 191 17.78 -16.94 -1.96
CA TYR A 191 17.13 -18.02 -2.71
C TYR A 191 16.71 -17.53 -4.09
#